data_AF-A0AAN6NHJ0-F1
#
_entry.id   AF-A0AAN6NHJ0-F1
#
_cell.length_a   1.000
_cell.length_b   1.000
_cell.length_c   1.000
_cell.angle_alpha   90.00
_cell.angle_beta   90.00
_cell.angle_gamma   90.00
#
_symmetry.space_group_name_H-M   'P 1'
#
loop_
_entity.id
_entity.type
_entity.pdbx_description
1 polymer ?
#
loop_
_entity_poly.entity_id
_entity_poly.type
_entity_poly.pdbx_seq_one_letter_code
_entity_poly.pdbx_strand_id
1 'polypeptide(L)'
;MASRLVFRADRCHITSLRHLPSRTPRASPARNSRVAPSPPIRPSFFRRAASLTFRALLFTSLGIIMGAAPAYGTVAAVLRPPSDAETLSMCTPTDEEARAKEDYINAHPFVATLRANPDYVESRPHMKIPPAWRNQNLTGGTLMGPGKMIIPPFSWTDKTGKSYVQITHVGTKLCGHMGIIHGGFLATMLDEGLARCCFPVLPHNIGLTAKLEVNYKAPAMADQYLVLRATTTKVEGRKAWVDGQIETLPTKEGEQPIVLATASALYISPKEAAVRGTDMETSNITWHPSLSRHERNQLRDQRGFTIWFTGLSASGKSTVATALEQHLLHLGLAAYRLDGDNVRFGLNKDLGFSEKDRNENIRRIAEVAKLFADSATIALTSFISPYRADRQIARDLHVNASQAGDDSLPFIEVFVDVPLAEAEKRDPKGLYKKARAGEIKEFTGISAPYEAPESPEITIRTDQLSVEECVRKIVEYLAENGLITVTKETR
;
A
#
# COMPACT_ATOMS: atom_id res chain seq x y z
N MET A 1 -3.96 -43.25 -41.49
CA MET A 1 -3.14 -42.08 -41.12
C MET A 1 -2.51 -42.39 -39.77
N ALA A 2 -1.34 -43.04 -39.72
CA ALA A 2 0.02 -42.47 -39.76
C ALA A 2 0.24 -41.43 -38.63
N SER A 3 1.24 -41.49 -37.73
CA SER A 3 2.37 -42.41 -37.51
C SER A 3 2.92 -42.19 -36.09
N ARG A 4 3.42 -43.26 -35.46
CA ARG A 4 4.34 -43.23 -34.31
C ARG A 4 5.70 -42.75 -34.78
N LEU A 5 6.40 -41.95 -33.97
CA LEU A 5 7.81 -41.62 -34.16
C LEU A 5 8.63 -42.09 -32.96
N VAL A 6 9.49 -43.07 -33.24
CA VAL A 6 10.62 -43.53 -32.43
C VAL A 6 11.87 -42.84 -33.01
N PHE A 7 12.75 -42.32 -32.17
CA PHE A 7 14.12 -42.00 -32.60
C PHE A 7 15.14 -42.75 -31.74
N ARG A 8 15.96 -43.53 -32.45
CA ARG A 8 17.10 -44.31 -31.99
C ARG A 8 18.37 -43.53 -32.34
N ALA A 9 19.36 -43.59 -31.46
CA ALA A 9 20.69 -43.03 -31.65
C ALA A 9 21.50 -43.83 -32.68
N ASP A 10 22.43 -43.18 -33.38
CA ASP A 10 23.60 -43.84 -33.96
C ASP A 10 24.84 -42.92 -33.99
N ARG A 11 26.00 -43.59 -33.82
CA ARG A 11 27.36 -43.05 -33.72
C ARG A 11 28.05 -42.94 -35.09
N CYS A 12 29.23 -42.31 -35.04
CA CYS A 12 30.48 -42.64 -35.75
C CYS A 12 30.79 -41.84 -37.03
N HIS A 13 31.91 -41.08 -37.06
CA HIS A 13 33.22 -41.59 -37.50
C HIS A 13 34.33 -40.52 -37.44
N ILE A 14 35.53 -41.05 -37.18
CA ILE A 14 36.87 -40.44 -37.18
C ILE A 14 37.37 -40.18 -38.61
N THR A 15 38.18 -39.15 -38.82
CA THR A 15 39.31 -39.24 -39.78
C THR A 15 40.45 -38.27 -39.46
N SER A 16 41.65 -38.80 -39.63
CA SER A 16 42.99 -38.26 -39.36
C SER A 16 43.55 -37.50 -40.57
N LEU A 17 44.57 -36.63 -40.38
CA LEU A 17 45.90 -36.73 -41.04
C LEU A 17 46.79 -35.46 -40.83
N ARG A 18 48.02 -35.71 -40.33
CA ARG A 18 49.39 -35.25 -40.77
C ARG A 18 49.63 -33.76 -41.12
N HIS A 19 50.79 -33.11 -40.93
CA HIS A 19 52.19 -33.49 -40.66
C HIS A 19 52.99 -32.22 -40.24
N LEU A 20 54.08 -32.42 -39.50
CA LEU A 20 55.16 -31.45 -39.15
C LEU A 20 56.03 -31.05 -40.37
N PRO A 21 56.93 -30.04 -40.28
CA PRO A 21 58.30 -30.33 -39.82
C PRO A 21 58.96 -29.23 -38.94
N SER A 22 60.09 -29.65 -38.38
CA SER A 22 60.93 -29.12 -37.32
C SER A 22 62.02 -28.14 -37.77
N ARG A 23 62.60 -27.40 -36.82
CA ARG A 23 64.03 -27.05 -36.82
C ARG A 23 64.54 -26.78 -35.39
N THR A 24 65.71 -27.35 -35.09
CA THR A 24 66.43 -27.40 -33.81
C THR A 24 67.55 -26.32 -33.76
N PRO A 25 68.53 -26.32 -32.83
CA PRO A 25 68.59 -25.44 -31.67
C PRO A 25 69.84 -24.53 -31.64
N ARG A 26 69.93 -23.54 -30.74
CA ARG A 26 71.23 -22.95 -30.38
C ARG A 26 71.29 -22.41 -28.94
N ALA A 27 72.47 -22.59 -28.37
CA ALA A 27 72.85 -22.47 -26.97
C ALA A 27 72.97 -21.02 -26.43
N SER A 28 72.95 -20.94 -25.10
CA SER A 28 73.15 -19.78 -24.22
C SER A 28 74.49 -19.05 -24.40
N PRO A 29 74.57 -17.82 -23.88
CA PRO A 29 75.77 -17.40 -23.15
C PRO A 29 75.46 -16.78 -21.77
N ALA A 30 76.53 -16.57 -21.02
CA ALA A 30 76.61 -16.44 -19.58
C ALA A 30 76.31 -15.04 -18.97
N ARG A 31 75.94 -15.10 -17.68
CA ARG A 31 76.10 -14.17 -16.54
C ARG A 31 76.62 -12.75 -16.81
N ASN A 32 75.88 -11.76 -16.31
CA ASN A 32 76.46 -10.54 -15.73
C ASN A 32 75.62 -10.02 -14.55
N SER A 33 76.29 -9.76 -13.43
CA SER A 33 75.75 -9.28 -12.16
C SER A 33 75.48 -7.78 -12.18
N ARG A 34 74.23 -7.37 -11.93
CA ARG A 34 73.87 -6.01 -11.45
C ARG A 34 72.78 -6.13 -10.39
N VAL A 35 73.04 -5.53 -9.22
CA VAL A 35 72.08 -5.38 -8.13
C VAL A 35 70.98 -4.42 -8.57
N ALA A 36 69.71 -4.84 -8.51
CA ALA A 36 68.55 -4.03 -8.87
C ALA A 36 68.03 -3.21 -7.66
N PRO A 37 67.56 -1.97 -7.85
CA PRO A 37 66.95 -1.17 -6.79
C PRO A 37 65.57 -1.74 -6.41
N SER A 38 65.24 -1.70 -5.13
CA SER A 38 63.94 -2.13 -4.58
C SER A 38 62.79 -1.30 -5.18
N PRO A 39 61.66 -1.94 -5.59
CA PRO A 39 60.58 -1.24 -6.27
C PRO A 39 59.76 -0.37 -5.28
N PRO A 40 59.12 0.72 -5.76
CA PRO A 40 58.30 1.57 -4.92
C PRO A 40 57.04 0.81 -4.45
N ILE A 41 56.72 0.93 -3.18
CA ILE A 41 55.58 0.26 -2.53
C ILE A 41 54.28 0.81 -3.15
N ARG A 42 53.63 0.02 -3.99
CA ARG A 42 52.28 0.32 -4.49
C ARG A 42 51.27 0.11 -3.35
N PRO A 43 50.37 1.07 -3.06
CA PRO A 43 49.36 0.86 -2.04
C PRO A 43 48.47 -0.31 -2.44
N SER A 44 48.22 -1.21 -1.47
CA SER A 44 47.56 -2.49 -1.72
C SER A 44 46.16 -2.30 -2.32
N PHE A 45 45.78 -3.23 -3.19
CA PHE A 45 44.45 -3.32 -3.81
C PHE A 45 43.32 -3.14 -2.79
N PHE A 46 43.51 -3.68 -1.57
CA PHE A 46 42.58 -3.55 -0.45
C PHE A 46 42.30 -2.12 -0.02
N ARG A 47 43.30 -1.23 0.01
CA ARG A 47 43.08 0.18 0.41
C ARG A 47 42.32 0.96 -0.65
N ARG A 48 42.50 0.63 -1.94
CA ARG A 48 41.72 1.23 -3.04
C ARG A 48 40.29 0.70 -3.09
N ALA A 49 40.11 -0.60 -2.90
CA ALA A 49 38.80 -1.23 -2.83
C ALA A 49 37.99 -0.68 -1.65
N ALA A 50 38.57 -0.64 -0.44
CA ALA A 50 37.90 -0.13 0.76
C ALA A 50 37.46 1.34 0.61
N SER A 51 38.29 2.19 -0.01
CA SER A 51 37.95 3.60 -0.28
C SER A 51 36.79 3.75 -1.27
N LEU A 52 36.70 2.89 -2.29
CA LEU A 52 35.61 2.91 -3.26
C LEU A 52 34.31 2.35 -2.66
N THR A 53 34.41 1.27 -1.89
CA THR A 53 33.27 0.62 -1.22
C THR A 53 32.67 1.52 -0.14
N PHE A 54 33.50 2.26 0.61
CA PHE A 54 33.02 3.22 1.60
C PHE A 54 32.25 4.38 0.95
N ARG A 55 32.76 4.94 -0.15
CA ARG A 55 32.04 5.97 -0.91
C ARG A 55 30.73 5.44 -1.50
N ALA A 56 30.71 4.21 -2.03
CA ALA A 56 29.50 3.58 -2.57
C ALA A 56 28.45 3.27 -1.50
N LEU A 57 28.86 2.85 -0.30
CA LEU A 57 27.96 2.62 0.85
C LEU A 57 27.38 3.94 1.38
N LEU A 58 28.16 5.02 1.39
CA LEU A 58 27.70 6.34 1.83
C LEU A 58 26.63 6.90 0.88
N PHE A 59 26.82 6.77 -0.44
CA PHE A 59 25.83 7.23 -1.43
C PHE A 59 24.58 6.33 -1.51
N THR A 60 24.69 5.02 -1.30
CA THR A 60 23.53 4.11 -1.29
C THR A 60 22.69 4.22 -0.03
N SER A 61 23.31 4.39 1.15
CA SER A 61 22.59 4.62 2.41
C SER A 61 21.85 5.96 2.44
N LEU A 62 22.47 7.05 1.92
CA LEU A 62 21.76 8.32 1.72
C LEU A 62 20.57 8.18 0.76
N GLY A 63 20.74 7.43 -0.34
CA GLY A 63 19.67 7.19 -1.32
C GLY A 63 18.48 6.41 -0.76
N ILE A 64 18.72 5.45 0.13
CA ILE A 64 17.67 4.64 0.78
C ILE A 64 16.90 5.44 1.83
N ILE A 65 17.59 6.25 2.64
CA ILE A 65 16.95 7.12 3.64
C ILE A 65 16.06 8.17 2.94
N MET A 66 16.52 8.76 1.84
CA MET A 66 15.71 9.68 1.04
C MET A 66 14.54 8.99 0.30
N GLY A 67 14.64 7.69 0.01
CA GLY A 67 13.62 6.95 -0.73
C GLY A 67 12.45 6.39 0.11
N ALA A 68 12.66 6.15 1.42
CA ALA A 68 11.66 5.48 2.28
C ALA A 68 10.83 6.42 3.18
N ALA A 69 11.34 7.61 3.50
CA ALA A 69 10.67 8.57 4.39
C ALA A 69 9.25 9.02 3.95
N PRO A 70 8.92 9.18 2.65
CA PRO A 70 7.59 9.64 2.23
C PRO A 70 6.47 8.60 2.42
N ALA A 71 6.79 7.31 2.45
CA ALA A 71 5.81 6.23 2.39
C ALA A 71 5.11 5.96 3.74
N TYR A 72 5.85 6.03 4.86
CA TYR A 72 5.31 5.73 6.20
C TYR A 72 4.32 6.80 6.68
N GLY A 73 4.61 8.08 6.43
CA GLY A 73 3.72 9.19 6.79
C GLY A 73 2.40 9.18 6.01
N THR A 74 2.40 8.60 4.82
CA THR A 74 1.21 8.54 3.96
C THR A 74 0.18 7.54 4.48
N VAL A 75 0.59 6.35 4.93
CA VAL A 75 -0.32 5.31 5.44
C VAL A 75 -0.97 5.72 6.77
N ALA A 76 -0.18 6.31 7.68
CA ALA A 76 -0.71 6.82 8.95
C ALA A 76 -1.71 7.98 8.75
N ALA A 77 -1.44 8.88 7.79
CA ALA A 77 -2.32 10.01 7.47
C ALA A 77 -3.67 9.58 6.85
N VAL A 78 -3.75 8.39 6.24
CA VAL A 78 -5.00 7.84 5.70
C VAL A 78 -5.89 7.25 6.82
N LEU A 79 -5.28 6.54 7.77
CA LEU A 79 -6.01 5.87 8.86
C LEU A 79 -6.53 6.84 9.92
N ARG A 80 -5.88 8.00 10.08
CA ARG A 80 -6.30 9.09 10.96
C ARG A 80 -6.14 10.41 10.22
N PRO A 81 -7.12 10.80 9.38
CA PRO A 81 -7.05 12.08 8.70
C PRO A 81 -7.04 13.22 9.75
N PRO A 82 -6.26 14.28 9.51
CA PRO A 82 -6.24 15.46 10.37
C PRO A 82 -7.64 16.05 10.58
N SER A 83 -7.91 16.49 11.81
CA SER A 83 -9.07 17.31 12.13
C SER A 83 -9.03 18.66 11.41
N ASP A 84 -10.18 19.33 11.28
CA ASP A 84 -10.25 20.64 10.62
C ASP A 84 -9.30 21.68 11.26
N ALA A 85 -9.19 21.68 12.58
CA ALA A 85 -8.24 22.55 13.29
C ALA A 85 -6.77 22.21 12.99
N GLU A 86 -6.41 20.92 12.95
CA GLU A 86 -5.06 20.48 12.61
C GLU A 86 -4.69 20.84 11.16
N THR A 87 -5.64 20.81 10.23
CA THR A 87 -5.35 21.18 8.83
C THR A 87 -4.82 22.61 8.67
N LEU A 88 -5.15 23.51 9.59
CA LEU A 88 -4.71 24.91 9.57
C LEU A 88 -3.23 25.04 9.92
N SER A 89 -2.72 24.24 10.86
CA SER A 89 -1.32 24.29 11.29
C SER A 89 -0.38 23.44 10.43
N MET A 90 -0.91 22.54 9.61
CA MET A 90 -0.13 21.66 8.74
C MET A 90 0.49 22.34 7.52
N CYS A 91 0.07 23.57 7.19
CA CYS A 91 0.64 24.34 6.10
C CYS A 91 1.28 25.61 6.67
N THR A 92 2.61 25.63 6.73
CA THR A 92 3.37 26.84 7.05
C THR A 92 4.10 27.29 5.79
N PRO A 93 3.76 28.44 5.21
CA PRO A 93 4.43 28.94 4.01
C PRO A 93 5.93 29.14 4.26
N THR A 94 6.77 28.54 3.42
CA THR A 94 8.23 28.59 3.59
C THR A 94 8.86 29.77 2.84
N ASP A 95 8.30 30.16 1.71
CA ASP A 95 8.70 31.31 0.90
C ASP A 95 7.95 32.61 1.28
N GLU A 96 8.58 33.74 0.98
CA GLU A 96 8.08 35.08 1.33
C GLU A 96 6.78 35.44 0.59
N GLU A 97 6.66 35.03 -0.67
CA GLU A 97 5.49 35.31 -1.50
C GLU A 97 4.25 34.58 -0.97
N ALA A 98 4.39 33.29 -0.62
CA ALA A 98 3.32 32.51 -0.01
C ALA A 98 2.93 33.04 1.38
N ARG A 99 3.91 33.45 2.21
CA ARG A 99 3.64 34.11 3.51
C ARG A 99 2.84 35.39 3.32
N ALA A 100 3.28 36.29 2.44
CA ALA A 100 2.59 37.54 2.18
C ALA A 100 1.14 37.30 1.73
N LYS A 101 0.92 36.28 0.90
CA LYS A 101 -0.43 35.94 0.43
C LYS A 101 -1.33 35.38 1.51
N GLU A 102 -0.76 34.59 2.41
CA GLU A 102 -1.46 34.02 3.56
C GLU A 102 -1.78 35.07 4.61
N ASP A 103 -0.82 35.92 4.94
CA ASP A 103 -0.97 37.05 5.87
C ASP A 103 -2.06 38.00 5.38
N TYR A 104 -2.14 38.27 4.07
CA TYR A 104 -3.20 39.06 3.48
C TYR A 104 -4.59 38.45 3.75
N ILE A 105 -4.77 37.14 3.56
CA ILE A 105 -6.05 36.46 3.85
C ILE A 105 -6.35 36.54 5.36
N ASN A 106 -5.37 36.23 6.20
CA ASN A 106 -5.55 36.21 7.64
C ASN A 106 -5.92 37.59 8.23
N ALA A 107 -5.36 38.66 7.69
CA ALA A 107 -5.62 40.04 8.11
C ALA A 107 -6.90 40.62 7.50
N HIS A 108 -7.54 39.93 6.55
CA HIS A 108 -8.65 40.49 5.79
C HIS A 108 -9.92 40.65 6.66
N PRO A 109 -10.60 41.83 6.67
CA PRO A 109 -11.81 42.05 7.49
C PRO A 109 -12.92 41.04 7.21
N PHE A 110 -13.14 40.69 5.93
CA PHE A 110 -14.10 39.65 5.57
C PHE A 110 -13.81 38.29 6.23
N VAL A 111 -12.53 37.89 6.34
CA VAL A 111 -12.14 36.64 7.02
C VAL A 111 -12.41 36.71 8.51
N ALA A 112 -12.20 37.88 9.14
CA ALA A 112 -12.57 38.08 10.54
C ALA A 112 -14.09 37.87 10.77
N THR A 113 -14.94 38.28 9.83
CA THR A 113 -16.39 38.03 9.92
C THR A 113 -16.75 36.53 9.83
N LEU A 114 -16.03 35.76 9.01
CA LEU A 114 -16.24 34.31 8.89
C LEU A 114 -15.81 33.59 10.17
N ARG A 115 -14.68 33.98 10.76
CA ARG A 115 -14.16 33.42 12.02
C ARG A 115 -15.02 33.76 13.23
N ALA A 116 -15.68 34.92 13.22
CA ALA A 116 -16.59 35.32 14.29
C ALA A 116 -17.93 34.56 14.25
N ASN A 117 -18.27 33.90 13.14
CA ASN A 117 -19.53 33.18 12.99
C ASN A 117 -19.41 31.74 13.55
N PRO A 118 -20.18 31.37 14.59
CA PRO A 118 -20.08 30.07 15.25
C PRO A 118 -20.59 28.88 14.41
N ASP A 119 -21.35 29.15 13.35
CA ASP A 119 -21.92 28.14 12.46
C ASP A 119 -20.87 27.59 11.48
N TYR A 120 -19.83 28.37 11.20
CA TYR A 120 -18.74 27.98 10.31
C TYR A 120 -17.62 27.24 11.05
N VAL A 121 -17.07 26.24 10.38
CA VAL A 121 -15.81 25.58 10.74
C VAL A 121 -14.75 25.94 9.71
N GLU A 122 -13.69 26.61 10.16
CA GLU A 122 -12.53 26.92 9.32
C GLU A 122 -11.64 25.68 9.15
N SER A 123 -11.16 25.45 7.92
CA SER A 123 -10.30 24.31 7.58
C SER A 123 -9.47 24.57 6.32
N ARG A 124 -8.48 23.70 6.07
CA ARG A 124 -7.82 23.53 4.77
C ARG A 124 -8.05 22.11 4.27
N PRO A 125 -9.14 21.86 3.55
CA PRO A 125 -9.59 20.49 3.28
C PRO A 125 -8.56 19.65 2.52
N HIS A 126 -7.74 20.25 1.65
CA HIS A 126 -6.67 19.55 0.92
C HIS A 126 -5.54 19.03 1.81
N MET A 127 -5.38 19.58 3.02
CA MET A 127 -4.37 19.10 3.97
C MET A 127 -4.76 17.76 4.61
N LYS A 128 -6.05 17.38 4.54
CA LYS A 128 -6.52 16.03 4.89
C LYS A 128 -6.05 14.97 3.91
N ILE A 129 -5.65 15.36 2.69
CA ILE A 129 -5.11 14.45 1.69
C ILE A 129 -3.64 14.14 2.06
N PRO A 130 -3.26 12.86 2.16
CA PRO A 130 -1.87 12.48 2.41
C PRO A 130 -0.90 13.09 1.39
N PRO A 131 0.30 13.53 1.80
CA PRO A 131 1.26 14.20 0.91
C PRO A 131 1.56 13.43 -0.38
N ALA A 132 1.70 12.09 -0.32
CA ALA A 132 2.02 11.30 -1.50
C ALA A 132 0.88 11.23 -2.54
N TRP A 133 -0.35 11.54 -2.14
CA TRP A 133 -1.52 11.47 -3.01
C TRP A 133 -1.99 12.85 -3.49
N ARG A 134 -1.50 13.95 -2.89
CA ARG A 134 -1.91 15.31 -3.28
C ARG A 134 -1.71 15.59 -4.75
N ASN A 135 -0.62 15.10 -5.36
CA ASN A 135 -0.34 15.28 -6.78
C ASN A 135 -1.35 14.58 -7.72
N GLN A 136 -2.13 13.62 -7.21
CA GLN A 136 -3.22 12.99 -7.95
C GLN A 136 -4.53 13.78 -7.82
N ASN A 137 -4.59 14.76 -6.92
CA ASN A 137 -5.73 15.66 -6.76
C ASN A 137 -5.52 16.94 -7.57
N LEU A 138 -6.57 17.34 -8.31
CA LEU A 138 -6.47 18.46 -9.24
C LEU A 138 -6.20 19.78 -8.52
N THR A 139 -6.98 20.11 -7.50
CA THR A 139 -6.92 21.39 -6.77
C THR A 139 -6.02 21.34 -5.54
N GLY A 140 -5.83 20.17 -4.94
CA GLY A 140 -4.93 19.94 -3.80
C GLY A 140 -3.48 19.65 -4.19
N GLY A 141 -3.17 19.50 -5.48
CA GLY A 141 -1.80 19.25 -5.95
C GLY A 141 -1.51 19.75 -7.37
N THR A 142 -2.16 19.22 -8.41
CA THR A 142 -1.80 19.55 -9.81
C THR A 142 -1.87 21.05 -10.13
N LEU A 143 -2.84 21.75 -9.55
CA LEU A 143 -3.05 23.19 -9.71
C LEU A 143 -2.38 24.03 -8.59
N MET A 144 -1.61 23.39 -7.71
CA MET A 144 -0.84 24.04 -6.64
C MET A 144 0.59 24.38 -7.10
N GLY A 145 1.22 25.34 -6.43
CA GLY A 145 2.62 25.69 -6.55
C GLY A 145 2.91 27.05 -7.19
N PRO A 146 4.20 27.37 -7.45
CA PRO A 146 4.64 28.69 -7.88
C PRO A 146 4.01 29.14 -9.21
N GLY A 147 3.40 30.32 -9.18
CA GLY A 147 2.65 30.90 -10.30
C GLY A 147 1.26 30.28 -10.50
N LYS A 148 0.82 29.33 -9.67
CA LYS A 148 -0.56 28.79 -9.65
C LYS A 148 -1.24 29.17 -8.32
N MET A 149 -1.90 28.24 -7.64
CA MET A 149 -2.30 28.42 -6.24
C MET A 149 -1.10 28.13 -5.34
N ILE A 150 -0.47 29.18 -4.81
CA ILE A 150 0.78 29.03 -4.03
C ILE A 150 0.52 28.63 -2.58
N ILE A 151 -0.63 28.99 -2.02
CA ILE A 151 -1.10 28.56 -0.70
C ILE A 151 -2.40 27.75 -0.85
N PRO A 152 -2.59 26.68 -0.06
CA PRO A 152 -3.83 25.91 -0.07
C PRO A 152 -5.03 26.81 0.26
N PRO A 153 -6.18 26.63 -0.42
CA PRO A 153 -7.38 27.41 -0.14
C PRO A 153 -7.81 27.32 1.33
N PHE A 154 -8.32 28.44 1.86
CA PHE A 154 -9.02 28.46 3.14
C PHE A 154 -10.50 28.19 2.90
N SER A 155 -11.12 27.36 3.74
CA SER A 155 -12.52 27.01 3.64
C SER A 155 -13.25 27.19 4.95
N TRP A 156 -14.47 27.71 4.88
CA TRP A 156 -15.43 27.81 5.98
C TRP A 156 -16.67 27.02 5.59
N THR A 157 -16.93 25.93 6.31
CA THR A 157 -18.06 25.03 6.05
C THR A 157 -19.08 25.17 7.16
N ASP A 158 -20.33 25.39 6.80
CA ASP A 158 -21.45 25.35 7.73
C ASP A 158 -21.68 23.92 8.22
N LYS A 159 -21.77 23.73 9.54
CA LYS A 159 -21.98 22.41 10.17
C LYS A 159 -23.25 21.71 9.69
N THR A 160 -24.23 22.46 9.21
CA THR A 160 -25.50 21.94 8.69
C THR A 160 -25.44 21.56 7.21
N GLY A 161 -24.33 21.86 6.51
CA GLY A 161 -24.18 21.67 5.06
C GLY A 161 -25.04 22.60 4.21
N LYS A 162 -25.50 23.71 4.80
CA LYS A 162 -26.31 24.71 4.10
C LYS A 162 -25.46 25.71 3.31
N SER A 163 -24.29 26.09 3.83
CA SER A 163 -23.44 27.12 3.22
C SER A 163 -21.96 26.81 3.28
N TYR A 164 -21.22 27.35 2.32
CA TYR A 164 -19.78 27.14 2.18
C TYR A 164 -19.12 28.39 1.60
N VAL A 165 -17.97 28.76 2.14
CA VAL A 165 -17.12 29.83 1.63
C VAL A 165 -15.70 29.32 1.47
N GLN A 166 -15.05 29.66 0.36
CA GLN A 166 -13.63 29.36 0.16
C GLN A 166 -12.90 30.58 -0.39
N ILE A 167 -11.68 30.83 0.09
CA ILE A 167 -10.82 31.90 -0.39
C ILE A 167 -9.55 31.30 -0.99
N THR A 168 -9.21 31.72 -2.20
CA THR A 168 -8.07 31.22 -2.97
C THR A 168 -7.34 32.34 -3.67
N HIS A 169 -6.01 32.36 -3.60
CA HIS A 169 -5.17 33.18 -4.49
C HIS A 169 -4.90 32.45 -5.81
N VAL A 170 -5.00 33.15 -6.94
CA VAL A 170 -4.77 32.57 -8.28
C VAL A 170 -3.58 33.23 -8.98
N GLY A 171 -2.68 32.45 -9.56
CA GLY A 171 -1.47 32.95 -10.25
C GLY A 171 -1.51 32.84 -11.78
N THR A 172 -0.52 33.46 -12.42
CA THR A 172 -0.41 33.59 -13.89
C THR A 172 -0.30 32.28 -14.68
N LYS A 173 0.17 31.18 -14.10
CA LYS A 173 0.24 29.86 -14.75
C LYS A 173 -1.12 29.14 -14.81
N LEU A 174 -2.17 29.74 -14.26
CA LEU A 174 -3.56 29.29 -14.43
C LEU A 174 -4.27 30.02 -15.57
N CYS A 175 -3.56 30.91 -16.27
CA CYS A 175 -4.13 31.68 -17.37
C CYS A 175 -4.35 30.85 -18.64
N GLY A 176 -5.48 31.08 -19.32
CA GLY A 176 -5.75 30.59 -20.67
C GLY A 176 -5.37 31.59 -21.77
N HIS A 177 -5.33 32.88 -21.40
CA HIS A 177 -4.96 34.01 -22.23
C HIS A 177 -4.13 34.98 -21.37
N MET A 178 -3.31 35.85 -21.97
CA MET A 178 -2.42 36.77 -21.25
C MET A 178 -3.14 37.49 -20.09
N GLY A 179 -2.79 37.12 -18.85
CA GLY A 179 -3.32 37.72 -17.61
C GLY A 179 -4.72 37.28 -17.16
N ILE A 180 -5.43 36.45 -17.93
CA ILE A 180 -6.81 36.01 -17.62
C ILE A 180 -6.81 34.52 -17.26
N ILE A 181 -7.27 34.21 -16.05
CA ILE A 181 -7.45 32.86 -15.52
C ILE A 181 -8.36 32.06 -16.45
N HIS A 182 -7.95 30.83 -16.77
CA HIS A 182 -8.68 29.95 -17.65
C HIS A 182 -10.07 29.62 -17.06
N GLY A 183 -11.14 29.73 -17.85
CA GLY A 183 -12.50 29.45 -17.38
C GLY A 183 -12.65 28.04 -16.77
N GLY A 184 -11.97 27.06 -17.35
CA GLY A 184 -11.90 25.69 -16.80
C GLY A 184 -11.36 25.62 -15.36
N PHE A 185 -10.46 26.51 -14.94
CA PHE A 185 -10.04 26.59 -13.54
C PHE A 185 -11.22 27.01 -12.64
N LEU A 186 -11.97 28.04 -13.03
CA LEU A 186 -13.14 28.49 -12.28
C LEU A 186 -14.22 27.40 -12.22
N ALA A 187 -14.45 26.68 -13.31
CA ALA A 187 -15.36 25.54 -13.34
C ALA A 187 -14.92 24.42 -12.38
N THR A 188 -13.62 24.08 -12.35
CA THR A 188 -13.07 23.10 -11.41
C THR A 188 -13.25 23.53 -9.95
N MET A 189 -12.99 24.81 -9.64
CA MET A 189 -13.17 25.33 -8.29
C MET A 189 -14.65 25.33 -7.89
N LEU A 190 -15.57 25.71 -8.79
CA LEU A 190 -17.01 25.64 -8.57
C LEU A 190 -17.47 24.19 -8.32
N ASP A 191 -17.03 23.25 -9.15
CA ASP A 191 -17.39 21.85 -8.98
C ASP A 191 -16.99 21.31 -7.60
N GLU A 192 -15.75 21.55 -7.18
CA GLU A 192 -15.28 21.10 -5.87
C GLU A 192 -15.97 21.85 -4.72
N GLY A 193 -16.07 23.19 -4.80
CA GLY A 193 -16.63 24.01 -3.73
C GLY A 193 -18.11 23.72 -3.48
N LEU A 194 -18.90 23.55 -4.55
CA LEU A 194 -20.31 23.20 -4.43
C LEU A 194 -20.49 21.76 -3.90
N ALA A 195 -19.61 20.83 -4.27
CA ALA A 195 -19.62 19.48 -3.69
C ALA A 195 -19.38 19.53 -2.18
N ARG A 196 -18.33 20.24 -1.74
CA ARG A 196 -17.98 20.40 -0.32
C ARG A 196 -19.10 21.01 0.50
N CYS A 197 -19.86 21.95 -0.07
CA CYS A 197 -21.02 22.55 0.58
C CYS A 197 -22.06 21.51 0.99
N CYS A 198 -22.36 20.55 0.11
CA CYS A 198 -23.44 19.59 0.33
C CYS A 198 -22.99 18.23 0.91
N PHE A 199 -21.69 18.00 1.11
CA PHE A 199 -21.22 16.76 1.75
C PHE A 199 -21.92 16.49 3.09
N PRO A 200 -22.05 17.44 4.05
CA PRO A 200 -22.66 17.14 5.34
C PRO A 200 -24.13 16.67 5.28
N VAL A 201 -24.84 16.96 4.19
CA VAL A 201 -26.26 16.58 3.99
C VAL A 201 -26.45 15.39 3.08
N LEU A 202 -25.37 14.86 2.49
CA LEU A 202 -25.39 13.69 1.64
C LEU A 202 -25.00 12.43 2.43
N PRO A 203 -25.59 11.25 2.11
CA PRO A 203 -25.18 10.00 2.72
C PRO A 203 -23.67 9.75 2.57
N HIS A 204 -23.06 9.30 3.67
CA HIS A 204 -21.62 9.04 3.80
C HIS A 204 -20.71 10.26 3.57
N ASN A 205 -21.27 11.47 3.57
CA ASN A 205 -20.55 12.71 3.27
C ASN A 205 -19.86 12.71 1.90
N ILE A 206 -20.44 12.00 0.91
CA ILE A 206 -19.90 11.88 -0.45
C ILE A 206 -20.97 12.27 -1.46
N GLY A 207 -20.59 13.08 -2.45
CA GLY A 207 -21.39 13.43 -3.60
C GLY A 207 -20.56 13.44 -4.87
N LEU A 208 -21.12 12.90 -5.96
CA LEU A 208 -20.55 13.00 -7.30
C LEU A 208 -21.40 13.95 -8.15
N THR A 209 -20.73 14.76 -8.96
CA THR A 209 -21.37 15.74 -9.85
C THR A 209 -22.14 15.01 -10.96
N ALA A 210 -23.46 15.14 -10.95
CA ALA A 210 -24.33 14.61 -12.00
C ALA A 210 -24.66 15.66 -13.07
N LYS A 211 -24.76 16.92 -12.66
CA LYS A 211 -24.90 18.08 -13.56
C LYS A 211 -24.16 19.27 -12.95
N LEU A 212 -23.44 20.01 -13.77
CA LEU A 212 -22.88 21.32 -13.45
C LEU A 212 -23.15 22.27 -14.60
N GLU A 213 -23.76 23.41 -14.29
CA GLU A 213 -24.02 24.49 -15.24
C GLU A 213 -23.28 25.73 -14.76
N VAL A 214 -22.36 26.26 -15.59
CA VAL A 214 -21.51 27.41 -15.24
C VAL A 214 -21.78 28.56 -16.19
N ASN A 215 -22.00 29.74 -15.62
CA ASN A 215 -22.21 30.99 -16.34
C ASN A 215 -21.09 31.96 -16.01
N TYR A 216 -20.18 32.20 -16.95
CA TYR A 216 -19.12 33.19 -16.82
C TYR A 216 -19.67 34.60 -17.01
N LYS A 217 -19.39 35.50 -16.07
CA LYS A 217 -19.94 36.85 -16.01
C LYS A 217 -18.89 37.92 -16.31
N ALA A 218 -17.66 37.72 -15.85
CA ALA A 218 -16.54 38.65 -16.03
C ALA A 218 -15.20 37.91 -16.08
N PRO A 219 -14.16 38.47 -16.73
CA PRO A 219 -12.83 37.86 -16.75
C PRO A 219 -12.20 37.87 -15.35
N ALA A 220 -11.70 36.71 -14.92
CA ALA A 220 -10.90 36.59 -13.72
C ALA A 220 -9.43 36.88 -14.05
N MET A 221 -8.88 37.98 -13.54
CA MET A 221 -7.46 38.32 -13.68
C MET A 221 -6.57 37.42 -12.81
N ALA A 222 -5.31 37.25 -13.20
CA ALA A 222 -4.30 36.61 -12.37
C ALA A 222 -3.82 37.51 -11.23
N ASP A 223 -3.17 36.90 -10.23
CA ASP A 223 -2.59 37.52 -9.03
C ASP A 223 -3.61 38.28 -8.18
N GLN A 224 -4.84 37.77 -8.13
CA GLN A 224 -5.91 38.26 -7.26
C GLN A 224 -6.43 37.15 -6.33
N TYR A 225 -7.30 37.55 -5.39
CA TYR A 225 -7.99 36.65 -4.48
C TYR A 225 -9.44 36.46 -4.92
N LEU A 226 -9.85 35.20 -4.97
CA LEU A 226 -11.18 34.79 -5.34
C LEU A 226 -11.92 34.26 -4.11
N VAL A 227 -13.19 34.60 -4.00
CA VAL A 227 -14.12 34.06 -3.00
C VAL A 227 -15.13 33.19 -3.72
N LEU A 228 -15.17 31.90 -3.39
CA LEU A 228 -16.24 31.00 -3.78
C LEU A 228 -17.27 30.97 -2.67
N ARG A 229 -18.55 31.14 -3.01
CA ARG A 229 -19.68 30.93 -2.12
C ARG A 229 -20.60 29.86 -2.69
N ALA A 230 -21.09 28.97 -1.85
CA ALA A 230 -22.07 27.97 -2.24
C ALA A 230 -23.17 27.85 -1.19
N THR A 231 -24.37 27.51 -1.65
CA THR A 231 -25.55 27.25 -0.82
C THR A 231 -26.24 26.00 -1.31
N THR A 232 -26.47 25.06 -0.42
CA THR A 232 -27.32 23.89 -0.71
C THR A 232 -28.78 24.36 -0.70
N THR A 233 -29.43 24.32 -1.87
CA THR A 233 -30.79 24.86 -2.05
C THR A 233 -31.87 23.81 -1.83
N LYS A 234 -31.55 22.54 -2.10
CA LYS A 234 -32.51 21.43 -1.98
C LYS A 234 -31.79 20.11 -1.73
N VAL A 235 -32.40 19.23 -0.94
CA VAL A 235 -31.93 17.86 -0.70
C VAL A 235 -33.10 16.90 -0.81
N GLU A 236 -32.94 15.83 -1.59
CA GLU A 236 -33.93 14.74 -1.72
C GLU A 236 -33.23 13.39 -1.71
N GLY A 237 -33.26 12.72 -0.56
CA GLY A 237 -32.62 11.41 -0.37
C GLY A 237 -31.12 11.47 -0.63
N ARG A 238 -30.67 10.88 -1.75
CA ARG A 238 -29.25 10.86 -2.17
C ARG A 238 -28.86 12.03 -3.08
N LYS A 239 -29.74 13.00 -3.32
CA LYS A 239 -29.53 14.11 -4.25
C LYS A 239 -29.44 15.43 -3.51
N ALA A 240 -28.49 16.28 -3.88
CA ALA A 240 -28.38 17.65 -3.40
C ALA A 240 -28.24 18.61 -4.58
N TRP A 241 -29.00 19.70 -4.55
CA TRP A 241 -28.89 20.81 -5.47
C TRP A 241 -28.17 21.94 -4.76
N VAL A 242 -27.17 22.51 -5.44
CA VAL A 242 -26.29 23.53 -4.87
C VAL A 242 -26.13 24.63 -5.89
N ASP A 243 -26.32 25.87 -5.44
CA ASP A 243 -26.00 27.06 -6.22
C ASP A 243 -24.78 27.73 -5.63
N GLY A 244 -23.98 28.38 -6.47
CA GLY A 244 -22.83 29.13 -5.98
C GLY A 244 -22.26 30.10 -7.00
N GLN A 245 -21.25 30.83 -6.56
CA GLN A 245 -20.57 31.82 -7.37
C GLN A 245 -19.11 31.97 -6.96
N ILE A 246 -18.28 32.40 -7.90
CA ILE A 246 -16.95 32.93 -7.64
C ILE A 246 -16.99 34.43 -7.88
N GLU A 247 -16.50 35.19 -6.91
CA GLU A 247 -16.40 36.65 -6.92
C GLU A 247 -15.00 37.11 -6.53
N THR A 248 -14.67 38.38 -6.83
CA THR A 248 -13.43 39.00 -6.33
C THR A 248 -13.51 39.23 -4.83
N LEU A 249 -12.38 39.09 -4.12
CA LEU A 249 -12.26 39.57 -2.75
C LEU A 249 -12.06 41.10 -2.77
N PRO A 250 -12.97 41.92 -2.19
CA PRO A 250 -12.82 43.37 -2.18
C PRO A 250 -11.51 43.79 -1.50
N THR A 251 -10.78 44.74 -2.09
CA THR A 251 -9.48 45.20 -1.58
C THR A 251 -9.60 46.46 -0.73
N LYS A 252 -10.71 47.20 -0.89
CA LYS A 252 -10.99 48.44 -0.18
C LYS A 252 -12.32 48.36 0.56
N GLU A 253 -12.41 49.06 1.68
CA GLU A 253 -13.66 49.19 2.42
C GLU A 253 -14.72 49.89 1.55
N GLY A 254 -15.90 49.26 1.42
CA GLY A 254 -16.99 49.73 0.57
C GLY A 254 -16.94 49.30 -0.91
N GLU A 255 -15.86 48.63 -1.35
CA GLU A 255 -15.79 48.02 -2.69
C GLU A 255 -16.73 46.79 -2.77
N GLN A 256 -17.51 46.71 -3.86
CA GLN A 256 -18.42 45.59 -4.07
C GLN A 256 -17.69 44.44 -4.78
N PRO A 257 -17.87 43.18 -4.34
CA PRO A 257 -17.38 42.01 -5.06
C PRO A 257 -17.90 41.98 -6.50
N ILE A 258 -17.03 41.68 -7.45
CA ILE A 258 -17.41 41.45 -8.85
C ILE A 258 -17.65 39.95 -9.01
N VAL A 259 -18.87 39.56 -9.38
CA VAL A 259 -19.19 38.16 -9.70
C VAL A 259 -18.52 37.79 -11.02
N LEU A 260 -17.63 36.80 -10.97
CA LEU A 260 -16.84 36.32 -12.10
C LEU A 260 -17.52 35.13 -12.79
N ALA A 261 -18.10 34.23 -12.01
CA ALA A 261 -18.87 33.10 -12.53
C ALA A 261 -19.94 32.67 -11.52
N THR A 262 -21.07 32.20 -12.01
CA THR A 262 -22.13 31.56 -11.20
C THR A 262 -22.31 30.12 -11.64
N ALA A 263 -22.74 29.23 -10.75
CA ALA A 263 -23.06 27.86 -11.08
C ALA A 263 -24.25 27.30 -10.32
N SER A 264 -24.90 26.35 -10.97
CA SER A 264 -25.92 25.48 -10.38
C SER A 264 -25.54 24.03 -10.66
N ALA A 265 -25.58 23.20 -9.62
CA ALA A 265 -25.12 21.82 -9.69
C ALA A 265 -26.08 20.84 -9.00
N LEU A 266 -26.08 19.61 -9.50
CA LEU A 266 -26.73 18.45 -8.89
C LEU A 266 -25.66 17.45 -8.50
N TYR A 267 -25.57 17.13 -7.22
CA TYR A 267 -24.74 16.08 -6.67
C TYR A 267 -25.57 14.87 -6.28
N ILE A 268 -25.03 13.68 -6.52
CA ILE A 268 -25.67 12.41 -6.17
C ILE A 268 -24.69 11.55 -5.37
N SER A 269 -25.09 11.15 -4.17
CA SER A 269 -24.35 10.18 -3.36
C SER A 269 -24.47 8.77 -3.98
N PRO A 270 -23.37 8.05 -4.27
CA PRO A 270 -23.41 6.71 -4.84
C PRO A 270 -24.15 5.71 -3.94
N LYS A 271 -24.94 4.79 -4.51
CA LYS A 271 -25.65 3.74 -3.74
C LYS A 271 -24.68 2.82 -2.99
N GLU A 272 -23.52 2.57 -3.59
CA GLU A 272 -22.48 1.65 -3.10
C GLU A 272 -21.48 2.33 -2.13
N ALA A 273 -21.63 3.63 -1.87
CA ALA A 273 -20.79 4.33 -0.89
C ALA A 273 -21.01 3.82 0.54
N ALA A 274 -22.10 3.09 0.78
CA ALA A 274 -22.39 2.41 2.05
C ALA A 274 -21.39 1.30 2.42
N VAL A 275 -20.50 0.90 1.51
CA VAL A 275 -19.56 -0.23 1.72
C VAL A 275 -18.09 0.18 1.59
N ARG A 276 -17.77 1.46 1.33
CA ARG A 276 -16.38 1.88 1.08
C ARG A 276 -15.76 2.67 2.23
N GLY A 277 -15.59 2.01 3.37
CA GLY A 277 -14.54 2.36 4.33
C GLY A 277 -13.28 1.57 3.97
N THR A 278 -12.19 2.28 3.65
CA THR A 278 -10.84 1.76 3.40
C THR A 278 -10.72 0.70 2.29
N ASP A 279 -10.57 1.13 1.04
CA ASP A 279 -9.72 0.48 0.04
C ASP A 279 -9.56 1.42 -1.16
N MET A 280 -8.34 1.92 -1.39
CA MET A 280 -8.03 2.80 -2.53
C MET A 280 -7.26 2.05 -3.61
N GLU A 281 -7.85 2.08 -4.81
CA GLU A 281 -7.30 1.88 -6.17
C GLU A 281 -6.87 0.48 -6.66
N THR A 282 -7.85 -0.24 -7.24
CA THR A 282 -7.70 -0.83 -8.59
C THR A 282 -8.76 -0.23 -9.52
N SER A 283 -8.54 1.03 -9.94
CA SER A 283 -9.53 1.96 -10.50
C SER A 283 -10.01 1.72 -11.95
N ASN A 284 -10.06 0.48 -12.42
CA ASN A 284 -10.77 0.11 -13.66
C ASN A 284 -11.46 -1.26 -13.58
N ILE A 285 -11.52 -1.87 -12.39
CA ILE A 285 -12.06 -3.23 -12.22
C ILE A 285 -13.38 -3.11 -11.45
N THR A 286 -14.49 -3.18 -12.18
CA THR A 286 -15.79 -3.43 -11.57
C THR A 286 -15.88 -4.91 -11.21
N TRP A 287 -16.19 -5.23 -9.95
CA TRP A 287 -16.59 -6.60 -9.60
C TRP A 287 -17.82 -6.97 -10.42
N HIS A 288 -17.71 -8.03 -11.22
CA HIS A 288 -18.88 -8.58 -11.89
C HIS A 288 -19.75 -9.30 -10.86
N PRO A 289 -21.09 -9.25 -11.01
CA PRO A 289 -21.97 -10.13 -10.24
C PRO A 289 -21.50 -11.57 -10.39
N SER A 290 -21.20 -12.23 -9.29
CA SER A 290 -20.66 -13.58 -9.25
C SER A 290 -21.47 -14.45 -8.28
N LEU A 291 -21.29 -15.77 -8.37
CA LEU A 291 -21.87 -16.74 -7.45
C LEU A 291 -21.56 -16.33 -6.00
N SER A 292 -22.59 -16.27 -5.15
CA SER A 292 -22.40 -15.93 -3.73
C SER A 292 -21.52 -16.98 -3.03
N ARG A 293 -20.87 -16.60 -1.93
CA ARG A 293 -20.07 -17.56 -1.16
C ARG A 293 -20.96 -18.66 -0.59
N HIS A 294 -22.18 -18.31 -0.15
CA HIS A 294 -23.15 -19.31 0.31
C HIS A 294 -23.45 -20.37 -0.76
N GLU A 295 -23.80 -19.95 -1.98
CA GLU A 295 -24.06 -20.88 -3.10
C GLU A 295 -22.82 -21.70 -3.43
N ARG A 296 -21.62 -21.09 -3.44
CA ARG A 296 -20.37 -21.81 -3.69
C ARG A 296 -20.13 -22.90 -2.66
N ASN A 297 -20.29 -22.60 -1.38
CA ASN A 297 -20.09 -23.56 -0.30
C ASN A 297 -21.09 -24.72 -0.39
N GLN A 298 -22.35 -24.44 -0.74
CA GLN A 298 -23.37 -25.47 -0.96
C GLN A 298 -23.02 -26.38 -2.15
N LEU A 299 -22.63 -25.80 -3.29
CA LEU A 299 -22.30 -26.56 -4.50
C LEU A 299 -21.01 -27.39 -4.35
N ARG A 300 -20.11 -26.96 -3.46
CA ARG A 300 -18.85 -27.64 -3.15
C ARG A 300 -18.96 -28.62 -1.98
N ASP A 301 -20.09 -28.61 -1.26
CA ASP A 301 -20.28 -29.31 0.01
C ASP A 301 -19.12 -29.09 1.00
N GLN A 302 -18.59 -27.87 1.01
CA GLN A 302 -17.42 -27.51 1.80
C GLN A 302 -17.37 -26.01 2.06
N ARG A 303 -16.90 -25.62 3.24
CA ARG A 303 -16.55 -24.24 3.56
C ARG A 303 -15.04 -24.02 3.43
N GLY A 304 -14.65 -22.93 2.79
CA GLY A 304 -13.25 -22.49 2.78
C GLY A 304 -12.93 -21.52 3.91
N PHE A 305 -11.71 -21.61 4.42
CA PHE A 305 -11.14 -20.81 5.49
C PHE A 305 -9.62 -20.92 5.48
N THR A 306 -8.95 -20.07 6.26
CA THR A 306 -7.48 -20.04 6.34
C THR A 306 -6.98 -20.50 7.69
N ILE A 307 -6.04 -21.46 7.69
CA ILE A 307 -5.23 -21.84 8.84
C ILE A 307 -3.85 -21.21 8.66
N TRP A 308 -3.56 -20.23 9.52
CA TRP A 308 -2.35 -19.41 9.46
C TRP A 308 -1.33 -19.87 10.49
N PHE A 309 -0.32 -20.64 10.08
CA PHE A 309 0.75 -21.03 10.98
C PHE A 309 1.77 -19.90 11.13
N THR A 310 2.11 -19.57 12.38
CA THR A 310 3.17 -18.61 12.73
C THR A 310 4.13 -19.20 13.76
N GLY A 311 5.41 -18.83 13.73
CA GLY A 311 6.43 -19.41 14.60
C GLY A 311 7.85 -19.24 14.08
N LEU A 312 8.84 -19.49 14.94
CA LEU A 312 10.27 -19.43 14.60
C LEU A 312 10.66 -20.36 13.43
N SER A 313 11.77 -20.06 12.76
CA SER A 313 12.37 -21.03 11.81
C SER A 313 12.61 -22.37 12.52
N ALA A 314 12.47 -23.50 11.81
CA ALA A 314 12.59 -24.84 12.39
C ALA A 314 11.63 -25.19 13.56
N SER A 315 10.60 -24.38 13.84
CA SER A 315 9.58 -24.71 14.85
C SER A 315 8.64 -25.85 14.45
N GLY A 316 8.67 -26.31 13.20
CA GLY A 316 7.85 -27.43 12.72
C GLY A 316 6.59 -27.05 11.92
N LYS A 317 6.38 -25.76 11.61
CA LYS A 317 5.23 -25.27 10.82
C LYS A 317 4.96 -26.09 9.56
N SER A 318 5.94 -26.19 8.66
CA SER A 318 5.76 -26.89 7.38
C SER A 318 5.50 -28.38 7.59
N THR A 319 6.14 -29.02 8.58
CA THR A 319 5.91 -30.43 8.92
C THR A 319 4.46 -30.67 9.36
N VAL A 320 3.95 -29.86 10.29
CA VAL A 320 2.56 -29.97 10.76
C VAL A 320 1.59 -29.61 9.63
N ALA A 321 1.86 -28.56 8.85
CA ALA A 321 1.01 -28.14 7.74
C ALA A 321 0.90 -29.22 6.65
N THR A 322 1.99 -29.92 6.31
CA THR A 322 1.97 -31.03 5.35
C THR A 322 1.18 -32.22 5.86
N ALA A 323 1.36 -32.60 7.14
CA ALA A 323 0.59 -33.69 7.73
C ALA A 323 -0.90 -33.35 7.83
N LEU A 324 -1.23 -32.10 8.18
CA LEU A 324 -2.61 -31.61 8.22
C LEU A 324 -3.24 -31.58 6.83
N GLU A 325 -2.51 -31.11 5.80
CA GLU A 325 -2.97 -31.13 4.40
C GLU A 325 -3.37 -32.54 3.97
N GLN A 326 -2.49 -33.52 4.22
CA GLN A 326 -2.76 -34.93 3.92
C GLN A 326 -3.99 -35.43 4.68
N HIS A 327 -4.11 -35.11 5.97
CA HIS A 327 -5.24 -35.55 6.79
C HIS A 327 -6.57 -34.98 6.26
N LEU A 328 -6.65 -33.67 5.98
CA LEU A 328 -7.85 -33.02 5.43
C LEU A 328 -8.25 -33.61 4.07
N LEU A 329 -7.27 -33.90 3.20
CA LEU A 329 -7.54 -34.56 1.91
C LEU A 329 -8.10 -35.99 2.08
N HIS A 330 -7.63 -36.75 3.08
CA HIS A 330 -8.21 -38.07 3.39
C HIS A 330 -9.65 -37.98 3.94
N LEU A 331 -10.04 -36.85 4.53
CA LEU A 331 -11.44 -36.55 4.90
C LEU A 331 -12.30 -36.13 3.69
N GLY A 332 -11.72 -36.10 2.48
CA GLY A 332 -12.41 -35.63 1.28
C GLY A 332 -12.47 -34.10 1.15
N LEU A 333 -11.79 -33.36 2.03
CA LEU A 333 -11.82 -31.90 2.04
C LEU A 333 -10.71 -31.34 1.14
N ALA A 334 -11.06 -30.38 0.28
CA ALA A 334 -10.08 -29.64 -0.50
C ALA A 334 -9.24 -28.73 0.41
N ALA A 335 -7.95 -29.01 0.51
CA ALA A 335 -6.97 -28.21 1.24
C ALA A 335 -5.75 -27.93 0.36
N TYR A 336 -5.10 -26.78 0.58
CA TYR A 336 -3.89 -26.42 -0.16
C TYR A 336 -2.91 -25.62 0.69
N ARG A 337 -1.65 -26.05 0.68
CA ARG A 337 -0.58 -25.44 1.46
C ARG A 337 0.18 -24.37 0.69
N LEU A 338 0.30 -23.19 1.29
CA LEU A 338 1.11 -22.06 0.83
C LEU A 338 2.36 -21.95 1.72
N ASP A 339 3.55 -22.09 1.13
CA ASP A 339 4.80 -22.10 1.88
C ASP A 339 5.96 -21.41 1.14
N GLY A 340 7.13 -21.43 1.78
CA GLY A 340 8.34 -20.86 1.20
C GLY A 340 8.80 -21.57 -0.09
N ASP A 341 8.43 -22.83 -0.32
CA ASP A 341 8.90 -23.58 -1.47
C ASP A 341 8.06 -23.27 -2.72
N ASN A 342 6.73 -23.18 -2.60
CA ASN A 342 5.85 -22.90 -3.74
C ASN A 342 5.57 -21.41 -3.97
N VAL A 343 5.65 -20.54 -2.95
CA VAL A 343 5.41 -19.09 -3.13
C VAL A 343 6.70 -18.33 -3.44
N ARG A 344 7.80 -18.62 -2.73
CA ARG A 344 9.01 -17.77 -2.78
C ARG A 344 9.75 -17.82 -4.10
N PHE A 345 9.73 -18.96 -4.79
CA PHE A 345 10.35 -19.11 -6.10
C PHE A 345 9.40 -18.84 -7.27
N GLY A 346 8.11 -18.65 -6.98
CA GLY A 346 7.06 -18.35 -7.96
C GLY A 346 6.55 -16.92 -7.84
N LEU A 347 5.42 -16.74 -7.15
CA LEU A 347 4.72 -15.46 -6.98
C LEU A 347 5.59 -14.37 -6.35
N ASN A 348 6.44 -14.74 -5.39
CA ASN A 348 7.24 -13.79 -4.59
C ASN A 348 8.74 -13.85 -4.93
N LYS A 349 9.10 -14.28 -6.15
CA LYS A 349 10.50 -14.40 -6.59
C LYS A 349 11.25 -13.07 -6.69
N ASP A 350 10.51 -11.97 -6.78
CA ASP A 350 11.02 -10.60 -6.82
C ASP A 350 11.41 -10.05 -5.43
N LEU A 351 11.04 -10.75 -4.35
CA LEU A 351 11.19 -10.25 -2.98
C LEU A 351 12.45 -10.79 -2.28
N GLY A 352 13.24 -9.87 -1.73
CA GLY A 352 14.39 -10.16 -0.86
C GLY A 352 14.00 -10.43 0.60
N PHE A 353 14.97 -10.40 1.51
CA PHE A 353 14.76 -10.70 2.94
C PHE A 353 14.72 -9.46 3.85
N SER A 354 14.68 -8.25 3.27
CA SER A 354 14.52 -7.01 4.04
C SER A 354 13.16 -6.98 4.76
N GLU A 355 13.01 -6.13 5.77
CA GLU A 355 11.72 -5.95 6.46
C GLU A 355 10.59 -5.62 5.49
N LYS A 356 10.80 -4.63 4.60
CA LYS A 356 9.82 -4.26 3.56
C LYS A 356 9.41 -5.45 2.69
N ASP A 357 10.38 -6.25 2.24
CA ASP A 357 10.10 -7.42 1.42
C ASP A 357 9.38 -8.53 2.20
N ARG A 358 9.60 -8.64 3.51
CA ARG A 358 8.85 -9.56 4.38
C ARG A 358 7.41 -9.13 4.52
N ASN A 359 7.17 -7.84 4.76
CA ASN A 359 5.82 -7.30 4.92
C ASN A 359 5.03 -7.48 3.62
N GLU A 360 5.63 -7.14 2.47
CA GLU A 360 5.00 -7.38 1.16
C GLU A 360 4.81 -8.87 0.85
N ASN A 361 5.76 -9.72 1.24
CA ASN A 361 5.62 -11.17 1.11
C ASN A 361 4.39 -11.67 1.87
N ILE A 362 4.24 -11.29 3.14
CA ILE A 362 3.09 -11.68 3.97
C ILE A 362 1.79 -11.09 3.42
N ARG A 363 1.77 -9.84 2.98
CA ARG A 363 0.59 -9.21 2.36
C ARG A 363 0.12 -9.98 1.11
N ARG A 364 1.02 -10.35 0.20
CA ARG A 364 0.69 -11.15 -0.99
C ARG A 364 0.14 -12.53 -0.62
N ILE A 365 0.76 -13.18 0.36
CA ILE A 365 0.30 -14.49 0.85
C ILE A 365 -1.09 -14.40 1.46
N ALA A 366 -1.38 -13.33 2.22
CA ALA A 366 -2.70 -13.11 2.82
C ALA A 366 -3.80 -13.00 1.75
N GLU A 367 -3.57 -12.23 0.68
CA GLU A 367 -4.50 -12.12 -0.45
C GLU A 367 -4.70 -13.45 -1.16
N VAL A 368 -3.63 -14.20 -1.40
CA VAL A 368 -3.75 -15.52 -2.04
C VAL A 368 -4.48 -16.51 -1.14
N ALA A 369 -4.18 -16.55 0.16
CA ALA A 369 -4.89 -17.40 1.12
C ALA A 369 -6.38 -17.08 1.16
N LYS A 370 -6.75 -15.78 1.13
CA LYS A 370 -8.13 -15.33 1.01
C LYS A 370 -8.80 -15.85 -0.27
N LEU A 371 -8.13 -15.79 -1.42
CA LEU A 371 -8.67 -16.32 -2.68
C LEU A 371 -8.92 -17.85 -2.60
N PHE A 372 -8.03 -18.61 -1.95
CA PHE A 372 -8.25 -20.03 -1.70
C PHE A 372 -9.44 -20.26 -0.76
N ALA A 373 -9.53 -19.52 0.35
CA ALA A 373 -10.64 -19.61 1.29
C ALA A 373 -11.98 -19.25 0.64
N ASP A 374 -12.02 -18.19 -0.17
CA ASP A 374 -13.20 -17.77 -0.93
C ASP A 374 -13.62 -18.80 -1.99
N SER A 375 -12.66 -19.55 -2.55
CA SER A 375 -12.93 -20.65 -3.49
C SER A 375 -13.52 -21.92 -2.85
N ALA A 376 -13.87 -21.88 -1.56
CA ALA A 376 -14.25 -23.02 -0.74
C ALA A 376 -13.12 -24.04 -0.49
N THR A 377 -11.85 -23.61 -0.48
CA THR A 377 -10.67 -24.44 -0.16
C THR A 377 -10.12 -24.08 1.22
N ILE A 378 -9.59 -25.07 1.97
CA ILE A 378 -8.89 -24.82 3.22
C ILE A 378 -7.44 -24.40 2.91
N ALA A 379 -7.13 -23.12 3.09
CA ALA A 379 -5.78 -22.59 2.84
C ALA A 379 -4.89 -22.80 4.08
N LEU A 380 -3.72 -23.43 3.90
CA LEU A 380 -2.76 -23.66 4.98
C LEU A 380 -1.49 -22.83 4.74
N THR A 381 -1.25 -21.77 5.50
CA THR A 381 -0.05 -20.93 5.30
C THR A 381 1.04 -21.30 6.32
N SER A 382 2.28 -21.53 5.87
CA SER A 382 3.38 -21.98 6.76
C SER A 382 4.61 -21.07 6.75
N PHE A 383 4.37 -19.76 6.89
CA PHE A 383 5.41 -18.73 6.91
C PHE A 383 5.83 -18.38 8.34
N ILE A 384 6.96 -17.68 8.51
CA ILE A 384 7.37 -17.22 9.84
C ILE A 384 6.41 -16.13 10.35
N SER A 385 6.01 -15.21 9.47
CA SER A 385 5.13 -14.06 9.76
C SER A 385 5.46 -13.39 11.11
N PRO A 386 6.68 -12.85 11.29
CA PRO A 386 7.21 -12.53 12.62
C PRO A 386 6.53 -11.34 13.30
N TYR A 387 5.92 -10.42 12.55
CA TYR A 387 5.32 -9.21 13.07
C TYR A 387 3.82 -9.40 13.33
N ARG A 388 3.33 -9.00 14.49
CA ARG A 388 1.89 -9.09 14.83
C ARG A 388 1.04 -8.24 13.90
N ALA A 389 1.52 -7.05 13.53
CA ALA A 389 0.80 -6.14 12.63
C ALA A 389 0.48 -6.80 11.28
N ASP A 390 1.43 -7.50 10.67
CA ASP A 390 1.21 -8.19 9.39
C ASP A 390 0.19 -9.33 9.51
N ARG A 391 0.24 -10.09 10.62
CA ARG A 391 -0.74 -11.15 10.90
C ARG A 391 -2.13 -10.59 11.15
N GLN A 392 -2.23 -9.45 11.84
CA GLN A 392 -3.49 -8.75 12.05
C GLN A 392 -4.07 -8.25 10.73
N ILE A 393 -3.25 -7.65 9.85
CA ILE A 393 -3.69 -7.25 8.49
C ILE A 393 -4.21 -8.46 7.71
N ALA A 394 -3.50 -9.60 7.77
CA ALA A 394 -3.94 -10.82 7.11
C ALA A 394 -5.28 -11.33 7.67
N ARG A 395 -5.49 -11.26 8.99
CA ARG A 395 -6.74 -11.60 9.65
C ARG A 395 -7.88 -10.66 9.25
N ASP A 396 -7.66 -9.35 9.33
CA ASP A 396 -8.65 -8.34 8.99
C ASP A 396 -9.09 -8.48 7.53
N LEU A 397 -8.16 -8.78 6.62
CA LEU A 397 -8.45 -9.06 5.22
C LEU A 397 -9.45 -10.20 5.03
N HIS A 398 -9.38 -11.26 5.85
CA HIS A 398 -10.31 -12.39 5.79
C HIS A 398 -11.66 -12.05 6.45
N VAL A 399 -11.60 -11.44 7.64
CA VAL A 399 -12.81 -11.07 8.39
C VAL A 399 -13.68 -10.09 7.59
N ASN A 400 -13.05 -9.14 6.89
CA ASN A 400 -13.71 -8.10 6.11
C ASN A 400 -14.05 -8.54 4.67
N ALA A 401 -13.72 -9.77 4.25
CA ALA A 401 -13.92 -10.24 2.87
C ALA A 401 -15.39 -10.53 2.48
N SER A 402 -16.38 -10.11 3.28
CA SER A 402 -17.80 -10.41 3.05
C SER A 402 -18.42 -9.55 1.94
N GLN A 403 -19.06 -10.19 0.97
CA GLN A 403 -20.07 -9.55 0.13
C GLN A 403 -21.36 -9.32 0.94
N ALA A 404 -22.23 -8.42 0.48
CA ALA A 404 -23.49 -8.13 1.18
C ALA A 404 -24.34 -9.41 1.31
N GLY A 405 -24.50 -9.91 2.55
CA GLY A 405 -25.27 -11.11 2.86
C GLY A 405 -24.46 -12.40 3.07
N ASP A 406 -23.14 -12.37 2.93
CA ASP A 406 -22.27 -13.53 3.18
C ASP A 406 -21.59 -13.47 4.57
N ASP A 407 -21.35 -14.63 5.18
CA ASP A 407 -20.52 -14.76 6.39
C ASP A 407 -19.07 -14.36 6.11
N SER A 408 -18.35 -13.90 7.14
CA SER A 408 -16.90 -13.64 7.06
C SER A 408 -16.09 -14.91 6.75
N LEU A 409 -14.88 -14.75 6.18
CA LEU A 409 -13.95 -15.87 6.00
C LEU A 409 -13.27 -16.18 7.34
N PRO A 410 -13.40 -17.39 7.89
CA PRO A 410 -12.70 -17.75 9.12
C PRO A 410 -11.19 -17.71 8.92
N PHE A 411 -10.50 -17.16 9.92
CA PHE A 411 -9.04 -17.08 9.99
C PHE A 411 -8.59 -17.67 11.32
N ILE A 412 -7.83 -18.77 11.26
CA ILE A 412 -7.40 -19.55 12.42
C ILE A 412 -5.88 -19.42 12.53
N GLU A 413 -5.41 -18.61 13.47
CA GLU A 413 -3.99 -18.44 13.74
C GLU A 413 -3.48 -19.56 14.64
N VAL A 414 -2.53 -20.34 14.12
CA VAL A 414 -1.88 -21.44 14.82
C VAL A 414 -0.47 -21.01 15.22
N PHE A 415 -0.27 -20.75 16.51
CA PHE A 415 1.03 -20.46 17.05
C PHE A 415 1.82 -21.76 17.28
N VAL A 416 2.89 -21.94 16.51
CA VAL A 416 3.85 -23.03 16.66
C VAL A 416 4.96 -22.56 17.60
N ASP A 417 4.66 -22.65 18.90
CA ASP A 417 5.48 -22.17 20.00
C ASP A 417 6.58 -23.19 20.34
N VAL A 418 7.83 -22.83 20.07
CA VAL A 418 8.99 -23.64 20.40
C VAL A 418 10.08 -22.70 20.93
N PRO A 419 10.74 -23.03 22.06
CA PRO A 419 11.87 -22.25 22.54
C PRO A 419 12.95 -22.10 21.48
N LEU A 420 13.57 -20.92 21.40
CA LEU A 420 14.64 -20.64 20.43
C LEU A 420 15.77 -21.69 20.49
N ALA A 421 16.14 -22.15 21.68
CA ALA A 421 17.18 -23.17 21.86
C ALA A 421 16.83 -24.50 21.17
N GLU A 422 15.57 -24.93 21.22
CA GLU A 422 15.12 -26.15 20.54
C GLU A 422 15.06 -25.96 19.03
N ALA A 423 14.65 -24.78 18.55
CA ALA A 423 14.70 -24.44 17.13
C ALA A 423 16.15 -24.43 16.58
N GLU A 424 17.10 -23.86 17.33
CA GLU A 424 18.54 -23.87 17.02
C GLU A 424 19.14 -25.28 17.02
N LYS A 425 18.69 -26.15 17.94
CA LYS A 425 19.13 -27.55 17.99
C LYS A 425 18.67 -28.35 16.77
N ARG A 426 17.47 -28.08 16.27
CA ARG A 426 16.90 -28.77 15.09
C ARG A 426 17.61 -28.38 13.79
N ASP A 427 17.82 -27.08 13.58
CA ASP A 427 18.46 -26.42 12.41
C ASP A 427 18.69 -27.27 11.14
N PRO A 428 17.63 -27.82 10.50
CA PRO A 428 17.78 -28.80 9.43
C PRO A 428 18.39 -28.21 8.15
N LYS A 429 18.30 -26.89 8.00
CA LYS A 429 18.83 -26.13 6.85
C LYS A 429 20.13 -25.40 7.19
N GLY A 430 20.67 -25.55 8.41
CA GLY A 430 21.91 -24.88 8.85
C GLY A 430 21.81 -23.36 8.92
N LEU A 431 20.59 -22.80 9.01
CA LEU A 431 20.32 -21.37 8.95
C LEU A 431 20.64 -20.67 10.27
N TYR A 432 20.38 -21.32 11.40
CA TYR A 432 20.71 -20.77 12.72
C TYR A 432 22.22 -20.66 12.91
N LYS A 433 22.98 -21.69 12.50
CA LYS A 433 24.45 -21.65 12.53
C LYS A 433 25.00 -20.48 11.71
N LYS A 434 24.51 -20.30 10.48
CA LYS A 434 24.91 -19.19 9.59
C LYS A 434 24.51 -17.82 10.14
N ALA A 435 23.33 -17.71 10.76
CA ALA A 435 22.88 -16.48 11.40
C ALA A 435 23.76 -16.10 12.59
N ARG A 436 24.10 -17.07 13.46
CA ARG A 436 25.04 -16.87 14.59
C ARG A 436 26.44 -16.48 14.13
N ALA A 437 26.90 -17.01 12.99
CA ALA A 437 28.17 -16.64 12.36
C ALA A 437 28.14 -15.26 11.65
N GLY A 438 26.97 -14.59 11.58
CA GLY A 438 26.82 -13.30 10.91
C GLY A 438 26.74 -13.36 9.38
N GLU A 439 26.69 -14.57 8.80
CA GLU A 439 26.56 -14.78 7.35
C GLU A 439 25.15 -14.44 6.85
N ILE A 440 24.13 -14.66 7.68
CA ILE A 440 22.74 -14.28 7.41
C ILE A 440 22.36 -13.12 8.33
N LYS A 441 22.14 -11.94 7.73
CA LYS A 441 21.67 -10.75 8.44
C LYS A 441 20.16 -10.81 8.67
N GLU A 442 19.70 -10.13 9.72
CA GLU A 442 18.28 -9.94 10.05
C GLU A 442 17.50 -11.27 10.23
N PHE A 443 18.14 -12.30 10.77
CA PHE A 443 17.51 -13.61 10.94
C PHE A 443 16.57 -13.61 12.15
N THR A 444 15.30 -13.98 11.92
CA THR A 444 14.26 -13.98 12.96
C THR A 444 14.64 -14.85 14.16
N GLY A 445 14.56 -14.27 15.36
CA GLY A 445 14.94 -14.90 16.62
C GLY A 445 16.42 -14.77 16.99
N ILE A 446 17.28 -14.30 16.07
CA ILE A 446 18.72 -14.08 16.33
C ILE A 446 19.08 -12.60 16.22
N SER A 447 18.89 -12.01 15.04
CA SER A 447 19.25 -10.63 14.72
C SER A 447 18.06 -9.79 14.20
N ALA A 448 16.87 -10.39 14.16
CA ALA A 448 15.58 -9.73 13.95
C ALA A 448 14.52 -10.30 14.91
N PRO A 449 13.49 -9.53 15.31
CA PRO A 449 12.52 -9.97 16.30
C PRO A 449 11.54 -11.02 15.76
N TYR A 450 10.95 -11.79 16.68
CA TYR A 450 9.73 -12.56 16.47
C TYR A 450 8.74 -12.13 17.55
N GLU A 451 7.60 -11.58 17.14
CA GLU A 451 6.54 -11.15 18.04
C GLU A 451 5.53 -12.29 18.17
N ALA A 452 5.61 -13.03 19.29
CA ALA A 452 4.66 -14.09 19.57
C ALA A 452 3.21 -13.56 19.58
N PRO A 453 2.24 -14.30 19.03
CA PRO A 453 0.84 -13.90 19.09
C PRO A 453 0.34 -13.92 20.53
N GLU A 454 -0.44 -12.90 20.90
CA GLU A 454 -0.99 -12.76 22.25
C GLU A 454 -2.26 -13.61 22.43
N SER A 455 -3.07 -13.73 21.37
CA SER A 455 -4.35 -14.44 21.39
C SER A 455 -4.56 -15.30 20.13
N PRO A 456 -3.70 -16.29 19.84
CA PRO A 456 -3.92 -17.20 18.73
C PRO A 456 -5.10 -18.14 19.02
N GLU A 457 -5.85 -18.55 17.99
CA GLU A 457 -6.92 -19.55 18.14
C GLU A 457 -6.38 -20.90 18.64
N ILE A 458 -5.18 -21.28 18.18
CA ILE A 458 -4.54 -22.54 18.57
C ILE A 458 -3.07 -22.29 18.91
N THR A 459 -2.60 -22.82 20.03
CA THR A 459 -1.17 -22.92 20.34
C THR A 459 -0.75 -24.38 20.37
N ILE A 460 0.34 -24.71 19.65
CA ILE A 460 0.95 -26.03 19.62
C ILE A 460 2.43 -25.97 20.04
N ARG A 461 2.83 -26.93 20.87
CA ARG A 461 4.19 -27.09 21.40
C ARG A 461 4.85 -28.29 20.73
N THR A 462 5.49 -28.10 19.57
CA THR A 462 6.08 -29.22 18.81
C THR A 462 7.36 -29.76 19.44
N ASP A 463 7.84 -29.15 20.52
CA ASP A 463 8.86 -29.69 21.43
C ASP A 463 8.29 -30.76 22.39
N GLN A 464 6.97 -30.81 22.56
CA GLN A 464 6.29 -31.67 23.53
C GLN A 464 5.30 -32.65 22.88
N LEU A 465 4.76 -32.28 21.71
CA LEU A 465 3.76 -33.06 20.99
C LEU A 465 4.37 -33.70 19.73
N SER A 466 3.88 -34.90 19.39
CA SER A 466 4.11 -35.51 18.09
C SER A 466 3.43 -34.71 16.97
N VAL A 467 3.79 -34.99 15.71
CA VAL A 467 3.15 -34.34 14.55
C VAL A 467 1.67 -34.74 14.49
N GLU A 468 1.36 -35.99 14.74
CA GLU A 468 0.00 -36.56 14.77
C GLU A 468 -0.84 -35.90 15.87
N GLU A 469 -0.26 -35.70 17.06
CA GLU A 469 -0.94 -34.99 18.16
C GLU A 469 -1.20 -33.52 17.84
N CYS A 470 -0.27 -32.86 17.15
CA CYS A 470 -0.48 -31.48 16.66
C CYS A 470 -1.62 -31.41 15.64
N VAL A 471 -1.65 -32.33 14.67
CA VAL A 471 -2.71 -32.41 13.66
C VAL A 471 -4.05 -32.68 14.34
N ARG A 472 -4.11 -33.67 15.24
CA ARG A 472 -5.33 -34.00 15.99
C ARG A 472 -5.88 -32.80 16.74
N LYS A 473 -5.03 -32.06 17.46
CA LYS A 473 -5.43 -30.84 18.18
C LYS A 473 -6.03 -29.77 17.25
N ILE A 474 -5.49 -29.61 16.05
CA ILE A 474 -6.03 -28.66 15.07
C ILE A 474 -7.39 -29.16 14.55
N VAL A 475 -7.50 -30.43 14.19
CA VAL A 475 -8.73 -31.04 13.68
C VAL A 475 -9.86 -30.99 14.72
N GLU A 476 -9.56 -31.28 15.99
CA GLU A 476 -10.50 -31.16 17.11
C GLU A 476 -11.06 -29.74 17.21
N TYR A 477 -10.20 -28.71 17.17
CA TYR A 477 -10.63 -27.31 17.15
C TYR A 477 -11.54 -26.99 15.96
N LEU A 478 -11.17 -27.44 14.75
CA LEU A 478 -11.98 -27.19 13.54
C LEU A 478 -13.37 -27.83 13.64
N ALA A 479 -13.46 -29.03 14.20
CA ALA A 479 -14.72 -29.73 14.41
C ALA A 479 -15.59 -29.04 15.47
N GLU A 480 -15.00 -28.65 16.61
CA GLU A 480 -15.70 -27.96 17.71
C GLU A 480 -16.28 -26.60 17.29
N ASN A 481 -15.62 -25.92 16.35
CA ASN A 481 -16.07 -24.64 15.81
C ASN A 481 -16.96 -24.77 14.56
N GLY A 482 -17.37 -25.99 14.20
CA GLY A 482 -18.27 -26.24 13.06
C GLY A 482 -17.68 -25.85 11.70
N LEU A 483 -16.35 -25.85 11.58
CA LEU A 483 -15.64 -25.54 10.34
C LEU A 483 -15.51 -26.77 9.43
N ILE A 484 -15.43 -27.96 10.03
CA ILE A 484 -15.44 -29.25 9.34
C ILE A 484 -16.38 -30.21 10.05
N THR A 485 -16.89 -31.20 9.31
CA THR A 485 -17.65 -32.32 9.89
C THR A 485 -16.73 -33.53 9.98
N VAL A 486 -16.55 -34.06 11.19
CA VAL A 486 -15.80 -35.31 11.43
C VAL A 486 -16.80 -36.39 11.80
N THR A 487 -16.89 -37.45 11.00
CA THR A 487 -17.75 -38.60 11.31
C THR A 487 -17.05 -39.51 12.33
N LYS A 488 -17.80 -40.30 13.11
CA LYS A 488 -17.23 -41.20 14.14
C LYS A 488 -16.24 -42.25 13.58
N GLU A 489 -16.24 -42.49 12.27
CA GLU A 489 -15.33 -43.42 11.59
C GLU A 489 -13.96 -42.81 11.23
N THR A 490 -13.83 -41.47 11.33
CA THR A 490 -12.61 -40.72 10.98
C THR A 490 -11.93 -40.06 12.19
N ARG A 491 -12.35 -40.43 13.41
CA ARG A 491 -11.86 -39.89 14.69
C ARG A 491 -10.61 -40.57 15.23
#